data_AF-A0A3D9DKZ1-F1
#
_entry.id   AF-A0A3D9DKZ1-F1
#
_cell.length_a   1.000
_cell.length_b   1.000
_cell.length_c   1.000
_cell.angle_alpha   90.00
_cell.angle_beta   90.00
_cell.angle_gamma   90.00
#
_symmetry.space_group_name_H-M   'P 1'
#
loop_
_entity.id
_entity.type
_entity.pdbx_description
1 polymer ?
#
loop_
_entity_poly.entity_id
_entity_poly.type
_entity_poly.pdbx_seq_one_letter_code
_entity_poly.pdbx_strand_id
1 'polypeptide(L)'
;MTVPLLDIVFQNDRYYLLFDDEKILEPPVTREWHVYADGEYTCSIKNCKVSELLKVPGKFFLETRENLNKLENSFRRLKNVTLSSDKINI
;
A
#
# COMPACT_ATOMS: atom_id res chain seq x y z
N MET A 1 -8.19 -7.99 -7.18
CA MET A 1 -8.47 -6.53 -7.16
C MET A 1 -7.15 -5.77 -7.10
N THR A 2 -7.01 -4.64 -7.80
CA THR A 2 -5.75 -3.88 -7.85
C THR A 2 -6.03 -2.39 -7.64
N VAL A 3 -5.24 -1.74 -6.79
CA VAL A 3 -5.40 -0.35 -6.37
C VAL A 3 -4.05 0.39 -6.49
N PRO A 4 -4.00 1.58 -7.12
CA PRO A 4 -2.77 2.36 -7.21
C PRO A 4 -2.38 2.98 -5.87
N LEU A 5 -1.11 2.87 -5.50
CA LEU A 5 -0.53 3.58 -4.36
C LEU A 5 -0.20 5.01 -4.80
N LEU A 6 -0.77 6.00 -4.12
CA LEU A 6 -0.55 7.42 -4.44
C LEU A 6 0.64 8.02 -3.71
N ASP A 7 0.92 7.56 -2.49
CA ASP A 7 2.07 8.02 -1.70
C ASP A 7 2.41 7.04 -0.57
N ILE A 8 3.64 7.11 -0.08
CA ILE A 8 4.12 6.38 1.09
C ILE A 8 4.97 7.29 1.98
N VAL A 9 4.62 7.35 3.26
CA VAL A 9 5.31 8.19 4.25
C VAL A 9 5.65 7.39 5.50
N PHE A 10 6.88 7.53 5.99
CA PHE A 10 7.27 7.03 7.31
C PHE A 10 7.16 8.13 8.35
N GLN A 11 6.32 7.94 9.37
CA GLN A 11 6.14 8.88 10.48
C GLN A 11 5.73 8.12 11.74
N ASN A 12 6.14 8.59 12.93
CA ASN A 12 5.73 8.01 14.22
C ASN A 12 5.92 6.47 14.30
N ASP A 13 7.05 5.98 13.79
CA ASP A 13 7.40 4.54 13.76
C ASP A 13 6.40 3.68 12.96
N ARG A 14 5.77 4.27 11.94
CA ARG A 14 4.80 3.61 11.06
C ARG A 14 4.93 4.09 9.64
N TYR A 15 4.62 3.20 8.72
CA TYR A 15 4.37 3.55 7.33
C TYR A 15 2.90 3.84 7.13
N TYR A 16 2.62 4.93 6.41
CA TYR A 16 1.31 5.32 5.93
C TYR A 16 1.30 5.23 4.41
N LEU A 17 0.33 4.51 3.86
CA LEU A 17 0.13 4.26 2.44
C LEU A 17 -1.14 5.00 2.02
N LEU A 18 -1.04 5.90 1.05
CA LEU A 18 -2.14 6.76 0.60
C LEU A 18 -2.81 6.24 -0.67
N PHE A 19 -4.14 6.27 -0.69
CA PHE A 19 -4.98 5.82 -1.78
C PHE A 19 -6.15 6.80 -2.00
N ASP A 20 -6.74 6.80 -3.19
CA ASP A 20 -8.00 7.48 -3.52
C ASP A 20 -9.16 6.54 -3.86
N ASP A 21 -8.87 5.25 -4.05
CA ASP A 21 -9.90 4.22 -4.27
C ASP A 21 -10.31 3.58 -2.94
N GLU A 22 -11.60 3.66 -2.62
CA GLU A 22 -12.19 3.11 -1.39
C GLU A 22 -12.10 1.58 -1.31
N LYS A 23 -11.90 0.91 -2.44
CA LYS A 23 -11.66 -0.54 -2.50
C LYS A 23 -10.50 -1.00 -1.64
N ILE A 24 -9.54 -0.12 -1.34
CA ILE A 24 -8.44 -0.45 -0.42
C ILE A 24 -8.92 -0.77 1.00
N LEU A 25 -10.12 -0.31 1.37
CA LEU A 25 -10.75 -0.59 2.65
C LEU A 25 -11.31 -2.01 2.74
N GLU A 26 -11.45 -2.71 1.61
CA GLU A 26 -11.85 -4.12 1.57
C GLU A 26 -10.58 -4.97 1.70
N PRO A 27 -10.24 -5.47 2.90
CA PRO A 27 -9.01 -6.22 3.08
C PRO A 27 -9.02 -7.50 2.23
N PRO A 28 -7.88 -7.91 1.67
CA PRO A 28 -7.77 -9.18 0.96
C PRO A 28 -8.15 -10.34 1.89
N VAL A 29 -8.70 -11.42 1.34
CA VAL A 29 -9.04 -12.64 2.11
C VAL A 29 -7.84 -13.18 2.88
N THR A 30 -6.65 -13.06 2.28
CA THR A 30 -5.35 -13.46 2.85
C THR A 30 -4.80 -12.46 3.88
N ARG A 31 -5.44 -11.29 4.05
CA ARG A 31 -4.95 -10.14 4.82
C ARG A 31 -3.54 -9.67 4.42
N GLU A 32 -3.19 -9.92 3.16
CA GLU A 32 -1.89 -9.62 2.57
C GLU A 32 -2.11 -8.88 1.26
N TRP A 33 -1.45 -7.73 1.12
CA TRP A 33 -1.40 -6.99 -0.14
C TRP A 33 -0.13 -7.35 -0.88
N HIS A 34 -0.25 -7.74 -2.14
CA HIS A 34 0.88 -7.96 -3.03
C HIS A 34 1.23 -6.65 -3.74
N VAL A 35 2.48 -6.20 -3.63
CA VAL A 35 2.93 -4.91 -4.16
C VAL A 35 3.66 -5.14 -5.48
N TYR A 36 3.27 -4.36 -6.47
CA TYR A 36 3.86 -4.35 -7.80
C TYR A 36 4.38 -2.95 -8.14
N ALA A 37 5.57 -2.89 -8.71
CA ALA A 37 6.26 -1.69 -9.16
C ALA A 37 6.49 -1.80 -10.66
N ASP A 38 5.92 -0.91 -11.46
CA ASP A 38 5.97 -0.97 -12.93
C ASP A 38 5.60 -2.37 -13.49
N GLY A 39 4.65 -3.04 -12.81
CA GLY A 39 4.20 -4.40 -13.14
C GLY A 39 5.00 -5.53 -12.53
N GLU A 40 6.16 -5.28 -11.92
CA GLU A 40 6.99 -6.32 -11.29
C GLU A 40 6.65 -6.52 -9.82
N TYR A 41 6.51 -7.77 -9.40
CA TYR A 41 6.30 -8.10 -7.99
C TYR A 41 7.49 -7.66 -7.14
N THR A 42 7.25 -6.81 -6.16
CA THR A 42 8.29 -6.25 -5.27
C THR A 42 8.32 -6.95 -3.92
N CYS A 43 7.17 -6.96 -3.24
CA CYS A 43 7.03 -7.54 -1.91
C CYS A 43 5.55 -7.75 -1.59
N SER A 44 5.29 -8.26 -0.40
CA SER A 44 3.96 -8.24 0.18
C SER A 44 3.96 -7.46 1.49
N ILE A 45 2.80 -6.87 1.81
CA ILE A 45 2.57 -6.12 3.04
C ILE A 45 1.45 -6.84 3.79
N LYS A 46 1.71 -7.19 5.04
CA LYS A 46 0.72 -7.82 5.91
C LYS A 46 0.32 -6.86 7.01
N ASN A 47 -0.73 -7.24 7.74
CA ASN A 47 -1.17 -6.55 8.96
C ASN A 47 -1.44 -5.05 8.78
N CYS A 48 -1.76 -4.62 7.56
CA CYS A 48 -2.25 -3.27 7.32
C CYS A 48 -3.60 -3.09 8.01
N LYS A 49 -3.81 -1.92 8.58
CA LYS A 49 -5.12 -1.48 9.03
C LYS A 49 -5.42 -0.08 8.50
N VAL A 50 -6.69 0.26 8.41
CA VAL A 50 -7.10 1.63 8.05
C VAL A 50 -6.61 2.58 9.15
N SER A 51 -6.00 3.69 8.76
CA SER A 51 -5.53 4.69 9.72
C SER A 51 -6.70 5.48 10.29
N GLU A 52 -6.74 5.60 11.61
CA GLU A 52 -7.73 6.42 12.32
C GLU A 52 -7.23 7.86 12.55
N LEU A 53 -5.93 8.08 12.39
CA LEU A 53 -5.24 9.34 12.68
C LEU A 53 -5.31 10.32 11.50
N LEU A 54 -5.19 9.81 10.27
CA LEU A 54 -5.23 10.62 9.05
C LEU A 54 -6.61 10.50 8.41
N LYS A 55 -7.38 11.59 8.46
CA LYS A 55 -8.69 11.68 7.81
C LYS A 55 -8.68 12.84 6.84
N VAL A 56 -8.55 12.52 5.55
CA VAL A 56 -8.67 13.48 4.45
C VAL A 56 -9.85 13.03 3.60
N PRO A 57 -10.85 13.88 3.34
CA PRO A 57 -12.00 13.50 2.51
C PRO A 57 -11.58 12.97 1.14
N GLY A 58 -12.13 11.83 0.73
CA GLY A 58 -11.81 11.18 -0.55
C GLY A 58 -10.42 10.55 -0.62
N LYS A 59 -9.72 10.42 0.52
CA LYS A 59 -8.44 9.74 0.61
C LYS A 59 -8.48 8.69 1.71
N PHE A 60 -7.81 7.58 1.46
CA PHE A 60 -7.76 6.43 2.34
C PHE A 60 -6.32 6.14 2.71
N PHE A 61 -6.09 5.82 3.98
CA PHE A 61 -4.76 5.55 4.50
C PHE A 61 -4.72 4.17 5.11
N LEU A 62 -3.80 3.33 4.66
CA LEU A 62 -3.41 2.13 5.40
C LEU A 62 -2.17 2.45 6.23
N GLU A 63 -2.11 1.95 7.46
CA GLU A 63 -0.93 2.01 8.31
C GLU A 63 -0.39 0.62 8.64
N THR A 64 0.94 0.51 8.68
CA THR A 64 1.64 -0.70 9.11
C THR A 64 2.93 -0.35 9.84
N ARG A 65 3.39 -1.27 10.70
CA ARG A 65 4.72 -1.22 11.34
C ARG A 65 5.74 -2.08 10.61
N GLU A 66 5.34 -2.74 9.53
CA GLU A 66 6.26 -3.51 8.71
C GLU A 66 7.32 -2.59 8.09
N ASN A 67 8.53 -3.10 7.95
CA ASN A 67 9.61 -2.34 7.34
C ASN A 67 9.39 -2.26 5.83
N LEU A 68 8.95 -1.09 5.35
CA LEU A 68 8.72 -0.79 3.95
C LEU A 68 9.82 0.06 3.32
N ASN A 69 11.03 0.13 3.90
CA ASN A 69 12.14 0.95 3.37
C ASN A 69 12.43 0.66 1.88
N LYS A 70 12.32 -0.62 1.46
CA LYS A 70 12.52 -0.99 0.05
C LYS A 70 11.44 -0.39 -0.83
N LEU A 71 10.18 -0.51 -0.42
CA LEU A 71 9.05 0.06 -1.14
C LEU A 71 9.11 1.59 -1.19
N GLU A 72 9.47 2.25 -0.09
CA GLU A 72 9.64 3.71 -0.06
C GLU A 72 10.73 4.18 -1.04
N ASN A 73 11.88 3.51 -1.04
CA ASN A 73 12.97 3.81 -1.98
C ASN A 73 12.55 3.58 -3.44
N SER A 74 11.79 2.50 -3.68
CA SER A 74 11.18 2.22 -4.97
C SER A 74 10.20 3.34 -5.35
N PHE A 75 9.26 3.70 -4.48
CA PHE A 75 8.26 4.75 -4.71
C PHE A 75 8.89 6.11 -5.06
N ARG A 76 9.99 6.48 -4.39
CA ARG A 76 10.76 7.70 -4.71
C ARG A 76 11.40 7.70 -6.10
N ARG A 77 11.57 6.53 -6.73
CA ARG A 77 12.21 6.37 -8.05
C ARG A 77 11.21 6.04 -9.17
N LEU A 78 10.07 5.45 -8.83
CA LEU A 78 9.17 4.80 -9.76
C LEU A 78 8.03 5.69 -10.22
N LYS A 79 7.43 5.32 -11.36
CA LYS A 79 6.29 6.03 -11.96
C LYS A 79 4.94 5.38 -11.65
N ASN A 80 4.87 4.09 -11.32
CA ASN A 80 3.62 3.44 -10.92
C ASN A 80 3.84 2.31 -9.90
N VAL A 81 3.20 2.42 -8.73
CA VAL A 81 3.14 1.36 -7.72
C VAL A 81 1.69 0.99 -7.46
N THR A 82 1.39 -0.31 -7.41
CA THR A 82 0.03 -0.81 -7.19
C THR A 82 0.02 -1.93 -6.15
N LEU A 83 -1.05 -1.99 -5.35
CA LEU A 83 -1.34 -3.09 -4.44
C LEU A 83 -2.42 -3.98 -5.04
N SER A 84 -2.23 -5.29 -4.96
CA SER A 84 -3.18 -6.29 -5.42
C SER A 84 -3.61 -7.21 -4.28
N SER A 85 -4.90 -7.51 -4.20
CA SER A 85 -5.46 -8.49 -3.25
C SER A 85 -5.04 -9.93 -3.57
N ASP A 86 -4.73 -10.19 -4.84
CA ASP A 86 -4.36 -11.50 -5.34
C ASP A 86 -2.93 -11.45 -5.88
N LYS A 87 -2.19 -12.54 -5.69
CA LYS A 87 -0.88 -12.67 -6.33
C LYS A 87 -1.10 -12.91 -7.81
N ILE A 88 -0.80 -11.91 -8.61
CA ILE A 88 -0.76 -11.98 -10.06
C ILE A 88 0.54 -12.69 -10.44
N ASN A 89 0.43 -13.85 -11.08
CA ASN A 89 1.52 -14.49 -11.80
C ASN A 89 1.45 -13.96 -13.24
N ILE A 90 2.43 -13.15 -13.62
CA ILE A 90 2.57 -12.61 -14.97
C ILE A 90 3.39 -13.59 -15.80
#